data_AF-A0A8H4XKT3-F1
#
_entry.id   AF-A0A8H4XKT3-F1
#
_cell.length_a   1.000
_cell.length_b   1.000
_cell.length_c   1.000
_cell.angle_alpha   90.00
_cell.angle_beta   90.00
_cell.angle_gamma   90.00
#
_symmetry.space_group_name_H-M   'P 1'
#
loop_
_entity.id
_entity.type
_entity.pdbx_description
1 polymer ?
#
loop_
_entity_poly.entity_id
_entity_poly.type
_entity_poly.pdbx_seq_one_letter_code
_entity_poly.pdbx_strand_id
1 'polypeptide(L)'
;MQVFIRNPNGFLAARIMPGFAEAGYIPGAMYTLSIWYRPRELAKRMSVFFFGMFGGNSISPILASAILKLEGKRGMRGWQWLFLCLWALTEFLLML
;
A
#
# COMPACT_ATOMS: atom_id res chain seq x y z
N MET A 1 0.04 -10.21 8.36
CA MET A 1 -0.02 -9.98 9.83
C MET A 1 -1.41 -9.60 10.37
N GLN A 2 -2.26 -8.83 9.68
CA GLN A 2 -3.59 -8.39 10.20
C GLN A 2 -4.72 -9.44 10.13
N VAL A 3 -4.59 -10.49 9.31
CA VAL A 3 -5.66 -11.47 9.01
C VAL A 3 -6.06 -12.33 10.22
N PHE A 4 -5.15 -12.54 11.18
CA PHE A 4 -5.35 -13.42 12.34
C PHE A 4 -5.74 -12.70 13.65
N ILE A 5 -5.88 -11.38 13.62
CA ILE A 5 -6.09 -10.59 14.84
C ILE A 5 -7.56 -10.62 15.25
N ARG A 6 -7.82 -11.18 16.45
CA ARG A 6 -9.17 -11.26 17.06
C ARG A 6 -9.42 -10.21 18.14
N ASN A 7 -8.39 -9.48 18.58
CA ASN A 7 -8.50 -8.46 19.62
C ASN A 7 -8.54 -7.03 19.05
N PRO A 8 -9.43 -6.15 19.55
CA PRO A 8 -9.56 -4.77 19.07
C PRO A 8 -8.27 -3.95 19.27
N ASN A 9 -7.58 -4.14 20.39
CA ASN A 9 -6.31 -3.45 20.67
C ASN A 9 -5.19 -3.90 19.71
N GLY A 10 -5.16 -5.19 19.33
CA GLY A 10 -4.21 -5.71 18.36
C GLY A 10 -4.46 -5.17 16.95
N PHE A 11 -5.73 -4.93 16.60
CA PHE A 11 -6.09 -4.38 15.30
C PHE A 11 -5.60 -2.93 15.16
N LEU A 12 -5.76 -2.12 16.23
CA LEU A 12 -5.22 -0.77 16.31
C LEU A 12 -3.69 -0.74 16.18
N ALA A 13 -2.98 -1.57 16.95
CA ALA A 13 -1.52 -1.65 16.87
C ALA A 13 -1.04 -2.02 15.45
N ALA A 14 -1.70 -3.00 14.81
CA ALA A 14 -1.37 -3.41 13.46
C ALA A 14 -1.72 -2.36 12.39
N ARG A 15 -2.56 -1.37 12.69
CA ARG A 15 -2.86 -0.24 11.80
C ARG A 15 -1.85 0.90 11.97
N ILE A 16 -1.36 1.11 13.18
CA ILE A 16 -0.43 2.20 13.51
C ILE A 16 0.99 1.89 13.05
N MET A 17 1.46 0.65 13.18
CA MET A 17 2.82 0.26 12.79
C MET A 17 3.15 0.56 11.31
N PRO A 18 2.31 0.19 10.32
CA PRO A 18 2.55 0.56 8.93
C PRO A 18 2.47 2.07 8.71
N GLY A 19 1.52 2.76 9.36
CA GLY A 19 1.41 4.21 9.25
C GLY A 19 2.66 4.94 9.74
N PHE A 20 3.29 4.46 10.81
CA PHE A 20 4.55 5.01 11.30
C PHE A 20 5.72 4.72 10.34
N ALA A 21 5.76 3.52 9.74
CA ALA A 21 6.77 3.15 8.77
C ALA A 21 6.66 3.95 7.45
N GLU A 22 5.44 4.25 6.99
CA GLU A 22 5.18 4.94 5.73
C GLU A 22 5.20 6.48 5.84
N ALA A 23 5.05 7.05 7.05
CA ALA A 23 4.94 8.50 7.24
C ALA A 23 6.15 9.31 6.71
N GLY A 24 7.36 8.73 6.76
CA GLY A 24 8.58 9.38 6.28
C GLY A 24 8.82 9.27 4.77
N TYR A 25 8.06 8.41 4.07
CA TYR A 25 8.36 8.06 2.68
C TYR A 25 8.21 9.25 1.72
N ILE A 26 7.09 9.97 1.79
CA ILE A 26 6.81 11.11 0.91
C ILE A 26 7.81 12.26 1.12
N PRO A 27 8.01 12.79 2.35
CA PRO A 27 8.98 13.88 2.55
C PRO A 27 10.43 13.43 2.29
N GLY A 28 10.79 12.18 2.61
CA GLY A 28 12.11 11.62 2.32
C GLY A 28 12.40 11.52 0.82
N ALA A 29 11.43 11.08 0.03
CA ALA A 29 11.54 11.04 -1.42
C ALA A 29 11.64 12.46 -2.02
N MET A 30 10.82 13.41 -1.55
CA MET A 30 10.87 14.79 -2.01
C MET A 30 12.20 15.48 -1.68
N TYR A 31 12.75 15.23 -0.49
CA TYR A 31 14.05 15.76 -0.06
C TYR A 31 15.20 15.20 -0.93
N THR A 32 15.19 13.89 -1.16
CA THR A 32 16.20 13.23 -2.01
C THR A 32 16.17 13.76 -3.45
N LEU A 33 14.98 13.93 -4.02
CA LEU A 33 14.82 14.50 -5.36
C LEU A 33 15.29 15.96 -5.43
N SER A 34 15.10 16.74 -4.37
CA SER A 34 15.50 18.15 -4.30
C SER A 34 17.02 18.32 -4.27
N ILE A 35 17.77 17.37 -3.69
CA ILE A 35 19.24 17.41 -3.67
C ILE A 35 19.84 16.95 -5.00
N TRP A 36 19.23 15.96 -5.65
CA TRP A 36 19.77 15.34 -6.86
C TRP A 36 19.47 16.08 -8.17
N TYR A 37 18.46 16.97 -8.21
CA TYR A 37 17.99 17.59 -9.46
C TYR A 37 17.86 19.11 -9.40
N ARG A 38 18.16 19.77 -10.53
CA ARG A 38 17.95 21.21 -10.70
C ARG A 38 16.46 21.56 -10.69
N PRO A 39 16.05 22.73 -10.15
CA PRO A 39 14.63 23.10 -9.97
C PRO A 39 13.79 23.07 -11.25
N ARG A 40 14.42 23.30 -12.42
CA ARG A 40 13.75 23.24 -13.74
C ARG A 40 13.34 21.83 -14.16
N GLU A 41 14.03 20.79 -13.69
CA GLU A 41 13.78 19.38 -14.01
C GLU A 41 13.04 18.65 -12.87
N LEU A 42 13.08 19.21 -11.66
CA LEU A 42 12.45 18.69 -10.46
C LEU A 42 10.93 18.54 -10.61
N ALA A 43 10.26 19.55 -11.16
CA ALA A 43 8.81 19.55 -11.33
C ALA A 43 8.34 18.36 -12.19
N LYS A 44 8.99 18.09 -13.31
CA LYS A 44 8.64 16.97 -14.21
C LYS A 44 8.82 15.61 -13.52
N ARG A 45 9.89 15.44 -12.74
CA ARG A 45 10.18 14.18 -12.02
C ARG A 45 9.24 13.97 -10.83
N MET A 46 8.90 15.04 -10.10
CA MET A 46 7.88 14.99 -9.06
C MET A 46 6.51 14.63 -9.64
N SER A 47 6.13 15.21 -10.79
CA SER A 47 4.86 14.85 -11.44
C SER A 47 4.78 13.37 -11.80
N VAL A 48 5.87 12.75 -12.29
CA VAL A 48 5.92 11.31 -12.56
C VAL A 48 5.79 10.48 -11.27
N PHE A 49 6.43 10.90 -10.17
CA PHE A 49 6.31 10.24 -8.87
C PHE A 49 4.88 10.29 -8.32
N PHE A 50 4.25 11.47 -8.35
CA PHE A 50 2.85 11.63 -7.94
C PHE A 50 1.90 10.87 -8.87
N PHE A 51 2.17 10.82 -10.18
CA PHE A 51 1.38 10.03 -11.12
C PHE A 51 1.40 8.54 -10.77
N GLY A 52 2.56 7.99 -10.38
CA GLY A 52 2.67 6.63 -9.86
C GLY A 52 1.85 6.41 -8.58
N MET A 53 1.89 7.38 -7.65
CA MET A 53 1.07 7.35 -6.43
C MET A 53 -0.43 7.35 -6.75
N PHE A 54 -0.91 8.23 -7.62
CA PHE A 54 -2.33 8.26 -8.03
C PHE A 54 -2.73 7.00 -8.81
N GLY A 55 -1.83 6.46 -9.64
CA GLY A 55 -2.03 5.21 -10.35
C GLY A 55 -2.26 4.03 -9.40
N GLY A 56 -1.37 3.87 -8.40
CA GLY A 56 -1.50 2.82 -7.39
C GLY A 56 -2.77 2.97 -6.53
N ASN A 57 -3.14 4.21 -6.18
CA ASN A 57 -4.38 4.49 -5.47
C ASN A 57 -5.64 4.17 -6.28
N SER A 58 -5.58 4.30 -7.61
CA SER A 58 -6.71 3.98 -8.50
C SER A 58 -6.85 2.47 -8.75
N ILE A 59 -5.73 1.75 -8.81
CA ILE A 59 -5.71 0.30 -9.06
C ILE A 59 -6.14 -0.49 -7.82
N SER A 60 -5.80 0.00 -6.62
CA SER A 60 -6.12 -0.64 -5.34
C SER A 60 -7.62 -0.97 -5.13
N PRO A 61 -8.58 -0.04 -5.31
CA PRO A 61 -10.01 -0.32 -5.14
C PRO A 61 -10.57 -1.24 -6.23
N ILE A 62 -10.00 -1.22 -7.44
CA ILE A 62 -10.40 -2.12 -8.51
C ILE A 62 -10.04 -3.56 -8.12
N LEU A 63 -8.81 -3.78 -7.66
CA LEU A 63 -8.36 -5.07 -7.16
C LEU A 63 -9.18 -5.53 -5.95
N ALA A 64 -9.49 -4.59 -5.03
CA ALA A 64 -10.33 -4.84 -3.87
C ALA A 64 -11.73 -5.33 -4.27
N SER A 65 -12.37 -4.66 -5.24
CA SER A 65 -13.71 -5.00 -5.71
C SER A 65 -13.78 -6.38 -6.38
N ALA A 66 -12.70 -6.79 -7.06
CA ALA A 66 -12.59 -8.12 -7.66
C ALA A 66 -12.48 -9.22 -6.59
N ILE A 67 -11.76 -8.96 -5.50
CA ILE A 67 -11.55 -9.93 -4.41
C ILE A 67 -12.76 -9.99 -3.47
N LEU A 68 -13.47 -8.87 -3.27
CA LEU A 68 -14.74 -8.85 -2.51
C LEU A 68 -15.81 -9.75 -3.14
N LYS A 69 -15.78 -9.99 -4.46
CA LYS A 69 -16.66 -10.99 -5.11
C LYS A 69 -16.38 -12.44 -4.68
N LEU A 70 -15.23 -12.73 -4.07
CA LEU A 70 -14.91 -14.04 -3.47
C LEU A 70 -15.36 -14.17 -2.00
N GLU A 71 -16.06 -13.16 -1.46
CA GLU A 71 -16.60 -13.21 -0.11
C GLU A 71 -17.49 -14.45 0.10
N GLY A 72 -17.19 -15.21 1.17
CA GLY A 72 -17.94 -16.44 1.52
C GLY A 72 -17.26 -17.76 1.12
N LYS A 73 -16.26 -17.77 0.23
CA LYS A 73 -15.46 -19.00 0.01
C LYS A 73 -14.59 -19.29 1.23
N ARG A 74 -14.73 -20.49 1.82
CA ARG A 74 -14.03 -20.99 3.03
C ARG A 74 -14.35 -20.26 4.35
N GLY A 75 -15.49 -19.57 4.45
CA GLY A 75 -15.95 -18.98 5.73
C GLY A 75 -15.15 -17.76 6.23
N MET A 76 -14.32 -17.17 5.37
CA MET A 76 -13.53 -15.98 5.68
C MET A 76 -14.19 -14.72 5.12
N ARG A 77 -14.09 -13.61 5.86
CA ARG A 77 -14.68 -12.32 5.46
C ARG A 77 -13.90 -11.72 4.27
N GLY A 78 -14.58 -10.99 3.37
CA GLY A 78 -13.95 -10.45 2.15
C GLY A 78 -12.69 -9.61 2.41
N TRP A 79 -12.64 -8.87 3.52
CA TRP A 79 -11.47 -8.09 3.92
C TRP A 79 -10.25 -8.95 4.31
N GLN A 80 -10.45 -10.16 4.86
CA GLN A 80 -9.36 -11.08 5.20
C GLN A 80 -8.72 -11.65 3.95
N TRP A 81 -9.54 -11.99 2.95
CA TRP A 81 -9.08 -12.40 1.62
C TRP A 81 -8.31 -11.30 0.92
N LEU A 82 -8.78 -10.05 1.02
CA LEU A 82 -8.10 -8.91 0.44
C LEU A 82 -6.69 -8.75 0.98
N PHE A 83 -6.52 -8.76 2.30
CA PHE A 83 -5.17 -8.71 2.88
C PHE A 83 -4.35 -9.92 2.46
N LEU A 84 -4.87 -11.15 2.57
CA LEU A 84 -4.08 -12.35 2.29
C LEU A 84 -3.59 -12.41 0.83
N CYS A 85 -4.44 -12.10 -0.13
CA CYS A 85 -4.06 -12.03 -1.54
C CYS A 85 -3.07 -10.90 -1.82
N LEU A 86 -3.28 -9.72 -1.23
CA LEU A 86 -2.39 -8.57 -1.43
C LEU A 86 -0.98 -8.86 -0.89
N TRP A 87 -0.88 -9.38 0.34
CA TRP A 87 0.39 -9.76 0.95
C TRP A 87 1.10 -10.86 0.18
N ALA A 88 0.38 -11.89 -0.28
CA ALA A 88 0.98 -12.97 -1.08
C ALA A 88 1.53 -12.48 -2.42
N LEU A 89 0.82 -11.56 -3.09
CA LEU A 89 1.27 -10.95 -4.34
C LEU A 89 2.54 -10.13 -4.14
N THR A 90 2.61 -9.33 -3.07
CA THR A 90 3.79 -8.51 -2.76
C THR A 90 5.03 -9.36 -2.45
N GLU A 91 4.89 -10.41 -1.65
CA GLU A 91 6.00 -11.34 -1.35
C GLU A 91 6.49 -12.08 -2.60
N PHE A 92 5.56 -12.52 -3.45
CA PHE A 92 5.91 -13.19 -4.71
C PHE A 92 6.68 -12.26 -5.67
N LEU A 93 6.27 -11.00 -5.78
CA LEU A 93 6.97 -10.01 -6.59
C LEU A 93 8.38 -9.69 -6.04
N LEU A 94 8.56 -9.70 -4.73
CA LEU A 94 9.86 -9.48 -4.07
C LEU A 94 10.83 -10.66 -4.26
N MET A 95 10.32 -11.86 -4.51
CA MET A 95 11.13 -13.06 -4.75
C MET A 95 11.59 -13.22 -6.21
N LEU A 96 11.07 -12.41 -7.13
CA LEU A 96 11.34 -12.47 -8.57
C LEU A 96 12.36 -11.41 -8.99
#